data_AF-A0A6I1NHD9-F1
#
_entry.id   AF-A0A6I1NHD9-F1
#
_cell.length_a   1.000
_cell.length_b   1.000
_cell.length_c   1.000
_cell.angle_alpha   90.00
_cell.angle_beta   90.00
_cell.angle_gamma   90.00
#
_symmetry.space_group_name_H-M   'P 1'
#
loop_
_entity.id
_entity.type
_entity.pdbx_description
1 polymer ?
#
loop_
_entity_poly.entity_id
_entity_poly.type
_entity_poly.pdbx_seq_one_letter_code
_entity_poly.pdbx_strand_id
1 'polypeptide(L)'
;MGVAFGVFEPADGYAGIQSECRTNHRDQSALNLSVQTRTGEAIPCVGVGILDYTEDLMSPCIEVNILGVPHTVYGELFPEHVAEHERQFN
;
A
#
# COMPACT_ATOMS: atom_id res chain seq x y z
N MET A 1 -14.90 1.37 3.29
CA MET A 1 -13.68 0.53 3.19
C MET A 1 -12.48 1.44 3.38
N GLY A 2 -11.45 0.98 4.09
CA GLY A 2 -10.28 1.79 4.42
C GLY A 2 -9.21 1.78 3.33
N VAL A 3 -8.38 2.82 3.33
CA VAL A 3 -7.19 2.95 2.49
C VAL A 3 -6.00 3.22 3.40
N ALA A 4 -4.90 2.50 3.19
CA ALA A 4 -3.64 2.73 3.88
C ALA A 4 -2.53 2.91 2.85
N PHE A 5 -1.59 3.80 3.12
CA PHE A 5 -0.43 4.02 2.26
C PHE A 5 0.82 4.30 3.09
N GLY A 6 1.98 4.04 2.51
CA GLY A 6 3.26 4.29 3.15
C GLY A 6 4.41 4.25 2.15
N VAL A 7 5.51 4.90 2.52
CA VAL A 7 6.75 4.92 1.74
C VAL A 7 7.72 3.90 2.32
N PHE A 8 8.29 3.08 1.45
CA PHE A 8 9.16 1.96 1.82
C PHE A 8 10.42 1.92 0.97
N GLU A 9 11.48 1.36 1.53
CA GLU A 9 12.66 0.94 0.77
C GLU A 9 12.37 -0.40 0.08
N PRO A 10 12.55 -0.52 -1.24
CA PRO A 10 12.31 -1.77 -1.95
C PRO A 10 13.36 -2.82 -1.60
N ALA A 11 12.92 -4.05 -1.32
CA ALA A 11 13.80 -5.22 -1.19
C ALA A 11 14.19 -5.79 -2.57
N ASP A 12 15.19 -6.67 -2.62
CA ASP A 12 15.75 -7.24 -3.87
C ASP A 12 14.71 -7.81 -4.85
N GLY A 13 13.61 -8.40 -4.33
CA GLY A 13 12.55 -8.95 -5.16
C GLY A 13 11.79 -7.92 -6.00
N TYR A 14 11.86 -6.64 -5.63
CA TYR A 14 11.17 -5.55 -6.32
C TYR A 14 11.69 -5.32 -7.75
N ALA A 15 12.98 -5.59 -8.01
CA ALA A 15 13.58 -5.41 -9.33
C ALA A 15 12.84 -6.16 -10.45
N GLY A 16 12.16 -7.27 -10.12
CA GLY A 16 11.38 -8.05 -11.09
C GLY A 16 10.08 -7.39 -11.55
N ILE A 17 9.53 -6.43 -10.79
CA ILE A 17 8.28 -5.72 -11.10
C ILE A 17 8.47 -4.21 -11.27
N GLN A 18 9.68 -3.70 -11.05
CA GLN A 18 9.98 -2.28 -11.01
C GLN A 18 9.52 -1.51 -12.26
N SER A 19 9.78 -2.04 -13.46
CA SER A 19 9.36 -1.37 -14.70
C SER A 19 7.85 -1.17 -14.78
N GLU A 20 7.06 -2.14 -14.29
CA GLU A 20 5.60 -2.03 -14.26
C GLU A 20 5.17 -0.97 -13.25
N CYS A 21 5.75 -1.01 -12.05
CA CYS A 21 5.44 -0.07 -10.98
C CYS A 21 5.81 1.39 -11.26
N ARG A 22 6.75 1.64 -12.20
CA ARG A 22 7.11 2.99 -12.66
C ARG A 22 6.22 3.54 -13.77
N THR A 23 5.66 2.66 -14.60
CA THR A 23 5.02 3.07 -15.86
C THR A 23 3.51 2.90 -15.83
N ASN A 24 3.01 1.98 -15.01
CA ASN A 24 1.60 1.68 -14.89
C ASN A 24 1.11 1.94 -13.47
N HIS A 25 0.68 3.17 -13.22
CA HIS A 25 0.06 3.58 -11.96
C HIS A 25 -1.47 3.40 -11.97
N ARG A 26 -2.04 2.85 -13.05
CA ARG A 26 -3.49 2.80 -13.26
C ARG A 26 -4.07 1.43 -12.91
N ASP A 27 -3.45 0.36 -13.39
CA ASP A 27 -3.94 -1.01 -13.21
C ASP A 27 -2.79 -2.00 -13.10
N GLN A 28 -2.44 -2.36 -11.87
CA GLN A 28 -1.39 -3.34 -11.56
C GLN A 28 -1.94 -4.74 -11.25
N SER A 29 -3.18 -5.05 -11.65
CA SER A 29 -3.82 -6.34 -11.34
C SER A 29 -3.02 -7.55 -11.84
N ALA A 30 -2.28 -7.40 -12.95
CA ALA A 30 -1.41 -8.44 -13.50
C ALA A 30 -0.25 -8.84 -12.57
N LEU A 31 0.16 -7.96 -11.65
CA LEU A 31 1.20 -8.24 -10.67
C LEU A 31 0.73 -9.18 -9.54
N ASN A 32 -0.59 -9.36 -9.39
CA ASN A 32 -1.20 -10.21 -8.36
C ASN A 32 -0.64 -9.95 -6.95
N LEU A 33 -0.47 -8.67 -6.61
CA LEU A 33 0.12 -8.24 -5.34
C LEU A 33 -0.82 -8.56 -4.17
N SER A 34 -0.22 -8.99 -3.07
CA SER A 34 -0.89 -9.16 -1.78
C SER A 34 -0.06 -8.51 -0.69
N VAL A 35 -0.70 -8.24 0.45
CA VAL A 35 -0.05 -7.65 1.61
C VAL A 35 -0.36 -8.47 2.84
N GLN A 36 0.62 -8.57 3.73
CA GLN A 36 0.52 -9.35 4.96
C GLN A 36 1.10 -8.59 6.14
N THR A 37 0.59 -8.87 7.33
CA THR A 37 1.14 -8.36 8.58
C THR A 37 2.52 -8.97 8.84
N ARG A 38 3.23 -8.42 9.83
CA ARG A 38 4.53 -8.96 10.27
C ARG A 38 4.46 -10.41 10.77
N THR A 39 3.28 -10.85 11.23
CA THR A 39 3.03 -12.24 11.65
C THR A 39 2.67 -13.16 10.48
N GLY A 40 2.62 -12.64 9.25
CA GLY A 40 2.32 -13.40 8.03
C GLY A 40 0.83 -13.55 7.73
N GLU A 41 -0.04 -12.82 8.44
CA GLU A 41 -1.47 -12.83 8.16
C GLU A 41 -1.79 -11.96 6.95
N ALA A 42 -2.46 -12.52 5.95
CA ALA A 42 -2.87 -11.77 4.77
C ALA A 42 -3.90 -10.70 5.14
N ILE A 43 -3.68 -9.48 4.67
CA ILE A 43 -4.61 -8.37 4.88
C ILE A 43 -5.61 -8.38 3.71
N PRO A 44 -6.91 -8.68 3.96
CA PRO A 44 -7.92 -8.63 2.92
C PRO A 44 -8.05 -7.20 2.38
N CYS A 45 -7.97 -7.05 1.07
CA CYS A 45 -8.09 -5.78 0.38
C CYS A 45 -8.63 -6.00 -1.04
N VAL A 46 -9.12 -4.93 -1.67
CA VAL A 46 -9.56 -4.95 -3.07
C VAL A 46 -8.37 -4.93 -4.01
N GLY A 47 -7.27 -4.27 -3.63
CA GLY A 47 -6.05 -4.26 -4.40
C GLY A 47 -4.87 -3.63 -3.67
N VAL A 48 -3.68 -3.92 -4.17
CA VAL A 48 -2.42 -3.31 -3.77
C VAL A 48 -1.81 -2.65 -5.00
N GLY A 49 -1.36 -1.40 -4.85
CA GLY A 49 -0.62 -0.67 -5.87
C GLY A 49 0.72 -0.19 -5.35
N ILE A 50 1.73 -0.15 -6.22
CA ILE A 50 3.06 0.38 -5.92
C ILE A 50 3.35 1.52 -6.90
N LEU A 51 3.69 2.69 -6.36
CA LEU A 51 4.13 3.84 -7.15
C LEU A 51 5.63 4.01 -6.93
N ASP A 52 6.41 3.95 -8.01
CA ASP A 52 7.87 4.15 -7.94
C ASP A 52 8.26 5.47 -8.59
N TYR A 53 8.62 6.42 -7.73
CA TYR A 53 9.09 7.76 -8.08
C TYR A 53 10.61 7.88 -7.97
N THR A 54 11.36 6.77 -7.93
CA THR A 54 12.82 6.76 -7.75
C THR A 54 13.56 7.57 -8.82
N GLU A 55 12.99 7.76 -10.02
CA GLU A 55 13.59 8.62 -11.05
C GLU A 55 13.49 10.12 -10.72
N ASP A 56 12.51 10.51 -9.91
CA ASP A 56 12.23 11.90 -9.51
C ASP A 56 12.77 12.25 -8.12
N LEU A 57 13.16 11.24 -7.32
CA LEU A 57 13.58 11.39 -5.92
C LEU A 57 15.07 11.06 -5.74
N MET A 58 15.74 11.81 -4.85
CA MET A 58 17.17 11.60 -4.54
C MET A 58 17.49 10.27 -3.85
N SER A 59 16.48 9.55 -3.35
CA SER A 59 16.61 8.26 -2.69
C SER A 59 15.59 7.27 -3.26
N PRO A 60 15.97 6.00 -3.50
CA PRO A 60 15.05 4.98 -4.01
C PRO A 60 14.00 4.66 -2.95
N CYS A 61 12.78 5.12 -3.19
CA CYS A 61 11.64 4.77 -2.36
C CYS A 61 10.42 4.50 -3.22
N ILE A 62 9.58 3.60 -2.73
CA ILE A 62 8.31 3.25 -3.35
C ILE A 62 7.17 3.58 -2.40
N GLU A 63 6.08 4.10 -2.93
CA GLU A 63 4.84 4.23 -2.17
C GLU A 63 3.98 2.99 -2.41
N VAL A 64 3.58 2.32 -1.33
CA VAL A 64 2.65 1.18 -1.38
C VAL A 64 1.29 1.66 -0.92
N ASN A 65 0.26 1.37 -1.72
CA ASN A 65 -1.12 1.71 -1.48
C ASN A 65 -1.95 0.42 -1.31
N ILE A 66 -2.65 0.29 -0.20
CA ILE A 66 -3.58 -0.81 0.09
C ILE A 66 -5.01 -0.25 0.01
N LEU A 67 -5.77 -0.73 -0.97
CA LEU A 67 -7.07 -0.20 -1.31
C LEU A 67 -8.18 -1.14 -0.85
N GLY A 68 -9.21 -0.59 -0.20
CA GLY A 68 -10.44 -1.32 0.07
C GLY A 68 -10.33 -2.35 1.19
N VAL A 69 -9.58 -2.04 2.26
CA VAL A 69 -9.52 -2.90 3.45
C VAL A 69 -10.89 -2.90 4.14
N PRO A 70 -11.43 -4.07 4.55
CA PRO A 70 -12.66 -4.15 5.34
C PRO A 70 -12.58 -3.28 6.60
N HIS A 71 -13.69 -2.62 6.96
CA HIS A 71 -13.68 -1.63 8.03
C HIS A 71 -13.20 -2.18 9.38
N THR A 72 -13.65 -3.37 9.77
CA THR A 72 -13.24 -4.03 11.01
C THR A 72 -11.73 -4.25 11.05
N VAL A 73 -11.18 -4.87 10.01
CA VAL A 73 -9.74 -5.12 9.88
C VAL A 73 -8.94 -3.80 9.83
N TYR A 74 -9.44 -2.79 9.12
CA TYR A 74 -8.80 -1.50 9.04
C TYR A 74 -8.73 -0.80 10.41
N GLY A 75 -9.81 -0.85 11.20
CA GLY A 75 -9.83 -0.25 12.54
C GLY A 75 -8.93 -0.97 13.54
N GLU A 76 -8.74 -2.28 13.38
CA GLU A 76 -7.80 -3.07 14.19
C GLU A 76 -6.34 -2.75 13.84
N LEU A 77 -6.02 -2.63 12.55
CA LEU A 77 -4.66 -2.39 12.08
C LEU A 77 -4.23 -0.92 12.18
N PHE A 78 -5.17 0.02 12.01
CA PHE A 78 -4.92 1.46 11.97
C PHE A 78 -5.86 2.26 12.89
N PRO A 79 -5.89 1.96 14.21
CA PRO A 79 -6.84 2.57 15.14
C PRO A 79 -6.67 4.09 15.24
N GLU A 80 -5.43 4.59 15.15
CA GLU A 80 -5.13 6.03 15.19
C GLU A 80 -5.73 6.77 13.97
N HIS A 81 -5.72 6.16 12.79
CA HIS A 81 -6.32 6.77 11.59
C HIS A 81 -7.84 6.91 11.74
N VAL A 82 -8.49 5.89 12.32
CA VAL A 82 -9.93 5.95 12.58
C VAL A 82 -10.25 7.04 13.59
N ALA A 83 -9.50 7.11 14.69
CA ALA A 83 -9.70 8.14 15.71
C ALA A 83 -9.48 9.57 15.16
N GLU A 84 -8.48 9.77 14.30
CA GLU A 84 -8.23 11.07 13.67
C GLU A 84 -9.36 11.46 12.70
N HIS A 85 -9.83 10.52 11.88
CA HIS A 85 -10.97 10.74 10.99
C HIS A 85 -12.24 11.11 11.80
N GLU A 86 -12.55 10.37 12.86
CA GLU A 86 -13.70 10.69 13.73
C GLU A 86 -13.59 12.07 14.38
N ARG A 87 -12.38 12.51 14.76
CA ARG A 87 -12.15 13.87 15.29
C ARG A 87 -12.32 14.96 14.22
N GLN A 88 -12.01 14.69 12.97
CA GLN A 88 -12.10 15.67 11.88
C GLN A 88 -13.56 15.96 11.46
N PHE A 89 -14.44 14.97 11.60
CA PHE A 89 -15.82 15.04 11.10
C PHE A 89 -16.90 15.10 12.20
N ASN A 90 -16.51 15.17 13.48
CA ASN A 90 -17.37 15.50 14.62
C ASN A 90 -17.22 16.96 15.02
#